data_AF-A0AAU3HN98-F1
#
_entry.id   AF-A0AAU3HN98-F1
#
_cell.length_a   1.000
_cell.length_b   1.000
_cell.length_c   1.000
_cell.angle_alpha   90.00
_cell.angle_beta   90.00
_cell.angle_gamma   90.00
#
_symmetry.space_group_name_H-M   'P 1'
#
loop_
_entity.id
_entity.type
_entity.pdbx_description
1 polymer ?
#
loop_
_entity_poly.entity_id
_entity_poly.type
_entity_poly.pdbx_seq_one_letter_code
_entity_poly.pdbx_strand_id
1 'polypeptide(L)'
;MSGFCNTHLSLSSEALRDKKRLALDAGIELLAATSDMFKALELSEHGDSTASTAVYVASAEKRLRHSGELLADVSSLLESASLTPEMTEWYKQLDYARLYSTGLDHGYIPRSQDIWNDVAELAATGGPQAMCRSYRGQVLEAADRMTKWLETAKDPESAAELLQIQSTMIELVTCGQLQSYFNGVEPGDNKWLQYSAA
;
A
#
# COMPACT_ATOMS: atom_id res chain seq x y z
N MET A 1 2.67 8.92 -7.29
CA MET A 1 2.86 7.49 -6.98
C MET A 1 3.23 6.77 -8.26
N SER A 2 4.49 6.36 -8.41
CA SER A 2 5.00 5.62 -9.58
C SER A 2 4.97 4.13 -9.27
N GLY A 3 4.00 3.43 -9.85
CA GLY A 3 3.72 2.02 -9.57
C GLY A 3 4.77 1.05 -10.14
N PHE A 4 5.21 0.12 -9.28
CA PHE A 4 5.82 -1.19 -9.58
C PHE A 4 6.57 -1.32 -10.92
N CYS A 5 7.74 -0.70 -11.04
CA CYS A 5 8.62 -0.88 -12.20
C CYS A 5 9.50 -2.15 -12.05
N ASN A 6 8.87 -3.32 -12.02
CA ASN A 6 9.57 -4.59 -12.26
C ASN A 6 9.72 -4.84 -13.77
N THR A 7 10.77 -4.31 -14.38
CA THR A 7 11.16 -4.52 -15.79
C THR A 7 11.72 -5.91 -16.09
N HIS A 8 11.96 -6.74 -15.07
CA HIS A 8 12.61 -8.06 -15.20
C HIS A 8 11.72 -9.25 -14.84
N LEU A 9 10.42 -9.04 -14.62
CA LEU A 9 9.45 -10.13 -14.78
C LEU A 9 9.33 -10.41 -16.29
N SER A 10 9.24 -11.66 -16.71
CA SER A 10 8.99 -12.11 -18.09
C SER A 10 7.56 -11.76 -18.56
N LEU A 11 7.13 -10.53 -18.32
CA LEU A 11 5.88 -9.95 -18.74
C LEU A 11 6.06 -9.27 -20.09
N SER A 12 5.05 -9.39 -20.95
CA SER A 12 5.00 -8.60 -22.18
C SER A 12 4.99 -7.10 -21.85
N SER A 13 5.40 -6.27 -22.81
CA SER A 13 5.32 -4.80 -22.68
C SER A 13 3.90 -4.30 -22.40
N GLU A 14 2.90 -5.03 -22.91
CA GLU A 14 1.48 -4.82 -22.66
C GLU A 14 1.12 -5.13 -21.19
N ALA A 15 1.51 -6.31 -20.69
CA ALA A 15 1.27 -6.68 -19.29
C ALA A 15 1.97 -5.75 -18.28
N LEU A 16 3.15 -5.23 -18.61
CA LEU A 16 3.81 -4.20 -17.80
C LEU A 16 3.02 -2.88 -17.77
N ARG A 17 2.45 -2.47 -18.92
CA ARG A 17 1.62 -1.26 -19.01
C ARG A 17 0.33 -1.43 -18.22
N ASP A 18 -0.34 -2.58 -18.35
CA ASP A 18 -1.57 -2.87 -17.62
C ASP A 18 -1.34 -2.94 -16.11
N LYS A 19 -0.29 -3.63 -15.68
CA LYS A 19 0.09 -3.67 -14.25
C LYS A 19 0.29 -2.26 -13.69
N LYS A 20 1.00 -1.40 -14.42
CA LYS A 20 1.25 -0.01 -14.00
C LYS A 20 -0.04 0.80 -13.92
N ARG A 21 -0.94 0.64 -14.88
CA ARG A 21 -2.26 1.29 -14.90
C ARG A 21 -3.10 0.84 -13.71
N LEU A 22 -3.27 -0.46 -13.52
CA LEU A 22 -4.04 -1.04 -12.41
C LEU A 22 -3.50 -0.60 -11.05
N ALA A 23 -2.18 -0.62 -10.86
CA ALA A 23 -1.56 -0.17 -9.62
C ALA A 23 -1.75 1.35 -9.38
N LEU A 24 -1.75 2.16 -10.45
CA LEU A 24 -2.04 3.59 -10.36
C LEU A 24 -3.50 3.84 -9.98
N ASP A 25 -4.43 3.14 -10.63
CA ASP A 25 -5.87 3.25 -10.37
C ASP A 25 -6.20 2.82 -8.93
N ALA A 26 -5.59 1.74 -8.44
CA ALA A 26 -5.69 1.33 -7.04
C ALA A 26 -5.21 2.44 -6.08
N GLY A 27 -4.06 3.07 -6.39
CA GLY A 27 -3.55 4.19 -5.62
C GLY A 27 -4.48 5.42 -5.62
N ILE A 28 -5.17 5.68 -6.72
CA ILE A 28 -6.17 6.76 -6.82
C ILE A 28 -7.37 6.46 -5.93
N GLU A 29 -7.88 5.23 -5.95
CA GLU A 29 -9.01 4.83 -5.09
C GLU A 29 -8.64 4.87 -3.61
N LEU A 30 -7.44 4.44 -3.24
CA LEU A 30 -6.95 4.56 -1.87
C LEU A 30 -6.84 6.03 -1.41
N LEU A 31 -6.34 6.91 -2.26
CA LEU A 31 -6.26 8.35 -1.95
C LEU A 31 -7.65 8.95 -1.78
N ALA A 32 -8.60 8.59 -2.64
CA ALA A 32 -9.98 9.04 -2.54
C ALA A 32 -10.66 8.48 -1.26
N ALA A 33 -10.44 7.22 -0.91
CA ALA A 33 -10.91 6.62 0.34
C ALA A 33 -10.34 7.34 1.57
N THR A 34 -9.06 7.70 1.51
CA THR A 34 -8.39 8.47 2.56
C THR A 34 -9.07 9.83 2.73
N SER A 35 -9.34 10.54 1.63
CA SER A 35 -10.04 11.83 1.65
C SER A 35 -11.46 11.70 2.24
N ASP A 36 -12.21 10.68 1.83
CA ASP A 36 -13.56 10.42 2.34
C ASP A 36 -13.52 10.11 3.84
N MET A 37 -12.53 9.34 4.31
CA MET A 37 -12.36 9.04 5.73
C MET A 37 -12.03 10.30 6.56
N PHE A 38 -11.16 11.17 6.08
CA PHE A 38 -10.89 12.46 6.75
C PHE A 38 -12.15 13.34 6.81
N LYS A 39 -12.98 13.30 5.77
CA LYS A 39 -14.27 14.02 5.79
C LYS A 39 -15.25 13.41 6.80
N ALA A 40 -15.29 12.09 6.93
CA ALA A 40 -16.09 11.42 7.95
C ALA A 40 -15.70 11.85 9.37
N LEU A 41 -14.40 11.93 9.66
CA LEU A 41 -13.87 12.37 10.95
C LEU A 41 -14.23 13.83 11.25
N GLU A 42 -14.05 14.73 10.27
CA GLU A 42 -14.43 16.15 10.40
C GLU A 42 -15.90 16.30 10.82
N LEU A 43 -16.81 15.57 10.17
CA LEU A 43 -18.23 15.60 10.50
C LEU A 43 -18.51 15.02 11.91
N SER A 44 -17.82 13.93 12.26
CA SER A 44 -17.93 13.32 13.59
C SER A 44 -17.46 14.27 14.71
N GLU A 45 -16.40 15.04 14.48
CA GLU A 45 -15.83 15.97 15.47
C GLU A 45 -16.68 17.23 15.66
N HIS A 46 -17.33 17.71 14.59
CA HIS A 46 -18.18 18.90 14.64
C HIS A 46 -19.60 18.64 15.16
N GLY A 47 -19.91 17.40 15.57
CA GLY A 47 -21.22 17.03 16.11
C GLY A 47 -22.32 16.94 15.05
N ASP A 48 -21.94 16.77 13.77
CA ASP A 48 -22.90 16.46 12.72
C ASP A 48 -23.50 15.06 12.93
N SER A 49 -24.63 14.79 12.26
CA SER A 49 -25.34 13.53 12.47
C SER A 49 -24.49 12.32 12.08
N THR A 50 -24.57 11.24 12.85
CA THR A 50 -23.99 9.93 12.53
C THR A 50 -24.32 9.47 11.11
N ALA A 51 -25.51 9.83 10.61
CA ALA A 51 -25.92 9.52 9.24
C ALA A 51 -25.03 10.18 8.19
N SER A 52 -24.61 11.44 8.40
CA SER A 52 -23.71 12.15 7.50
C SER A 52 -22.31 11.53 7.51
N THR A 53 -21.76 11.22 8.69
CA THR A 53 -20.49 10.50 8.83
C THR A 53 -20.52 9.15 8.11
N ALA A 54 -21.60 8.39 8.27
CA ALA A 54 -21.76 7.08 7.66
C ALA A 54 -21.76 7.11 6.12
N VAL A 55 -22.24 8.18 5.49
CA VAL A 55 -22.16 8.33 4.02
C VAL A 55 -20.71 8.34 3.55
N TYR A 56 -19.83 9.06 4.24
CA TYR A 56 -18.42 9.15 3.87
C TYR A 56 -17.64 7.89 4.23
N VAL A 57 -17.93 7.25 5.38
CA VAL A 57 -17.33 5.95 5.70
C VAL A 57 -17.74 4.89 4.67
N ALA A 58 -19.01 4.84 4.26
CA ALA A 58 -19.46 3.93 3.21
C ALA A 58 -18.82 4.22 1.84
N SER A 59 -18.58 5.49 1.51
CA SER A 59 -17.83 5.86 0.31
C SER A 59 -16.39 5.37 0.37
N ALA A 60 -15.70 5.61 1.49
CA ALA A 60 -14.33 5.16 1.71
C ALA A 60 -14.21 3.62 1.64
N GLU A 61 -15.12 2.92 2.29
CA GLU A 61 -15.20 1.45 2.30
C GLU A 61 -15.30 0.89 0.88
N LYS A 62 -16.24 1.41 0.07
CA LYS A 62 -16.43 0.99 -1.31
C LYS A 62 -15.18 1.20 -2.15
N ARG A 63 -14.50 2.33 -1.97
CA ARG A 63 -13.25 2.66 -2.67
C ARG A 63 -12.09 1.75 -2.26
N LEU A 64 -11.97 1.42 -0.98
CA LEU A 64 -10.98 0.46 -0.50
C LEU A 64 -11.23 -0.93 -1.09
N ARG A 65 -12.49 -1.40 -1.16
CA ARG A 65 -12.81 -2.67 -1.82
C ARG A 65 -12.42 -2.65 -3.29
N HIS A 66 -12.75 -1.59 -4.01
CA HIS A 66 -12.36 -1.44 -5.42
C HIS A 66 -10.83 -1.40 -5.59
N SER A 67 -10.11 -0.68 -4.73
CA SER A 67 -8.64 -0.72 -4.69
C SER A 67 -8.12 -2.15 -4.45
N GLY A 68 -8.76 -2.91 -3.56
CA GLY A 68 -8.42 -4.31 -3.29
C GLY A 68 -8.65 -5.26 -4.47
N GLU A 69 -9.67 -4.99 -5.30
CA GLU A 69 -9.93 -5.71 -6.56
C GLU A 69 -8.84 -5.39 -7.60
N LEU A 70 -8.51 -4.11 -7.79
CA LEU A 70 -7.44 -3.69 -8.70
C LEU A 70 -6.08 -4.27 -8.29
N LEU A 71 -5.79 -4.33 -6.98
CA LEU A 71 -4.60 -5.00 -6.46
C LEU A 71 -4.64 -6.52 -6.67
N ALA A 72 -5.82 -7.15 -6.68
CA ALA A 72 -5.94 -8.56 -7.03
C ALA A 72 -5.56 -8.81 -8.50
N ASP A 73 -5.99 -7.92 -9.40
CA ASP A 73 -5.61 -7.99 -10.82
C ASP A 73 -4.10 -7.77 -11.01
N VAL A 74 -3.50 -6.83 -10.27
CA VAL A 74 -2.03 -6.67 -10.22
C VAL A 74 -1.36 -7.95 -9.73
N SER A 75 -1.85 -8.56 -8.65
CA SER A 75 -1.32 -9.83 -8.15
C SER A 75 -1.44 -10.95 -9.18
N SER A 76 -2.57 -11.07 -9.89
CA SER A 76 -2.76 -12.06 -10.95
C SER A 76 -1.75 -11.89 -12.09
N LEU A 77 -1.50 -10.65 -12.52
CA LEU A 77 -0.46 -10.34 -13.50
C LEU A 77 0.93 -10.70 -12.97
N LEU A 78 1.22 -10.39 -11.71
CA LEU A 78 2.49 -10.75 -11.08
C LEU A 78 2.66 -12.27 -10.94
N GLU A 79 1.61 -13.04 -10.68
CA GLU A 79 1.64 -14.50 -10.54
C GLU A 79 1.78 -15.22 -11.89
N SER A 80 1.34 -14.59 -12.98
CA SER A 80 1.56 -15.10 -14.34
C SER A 80 3.04 -15.11 -14.76
N ALA A 81 3.91 -14.44 -14.01
CA ALA A 81 5.36 -14.43 -14.21
C ALA A 81 6.09 -14.86 -12.93
N SER A 82 7.12 -15.69 -13.06
CA SER A 82 8.00 -16.02 -11.93
C SER A 82 9.23 -15.11 -11.95
N LEU A 83 9.70 -14.70 -10.77
CA LEU A 83 11.03 -14.10 -10.66
C LEU A 83 12.08 -15.13 -11.10
N THR A 84 13.09 -14.67 -11.83
CA THR A 84 14.25 -15.52 -12.10
C THR A 84 15.04 -15.77 -10.81
N PRO A 85 15.85 -16.83 -10.72
CA PRO A 85 16.72 -17.07 -9.56
C PRO A 85 17.64 -15.87 -9.26
N GLU A 86 18.16 -15.21 -10.29
CA GLU A 86 19.03 -14.03 -10.17
C GLU A 86 18.28 -12.86 -9.54
N MET A 87 17.04 -12.61 -9.96
CA MET A 87 16.22 -11.55 -9.38
C MET A 87 15.81 -11.86 -7.94
N THR A 88 15.52 -13.13 -7.65
CA THR A 88 15.23 -13.58 -6.30
C THR A 88 16.42 -13.33 -5.37
N GLU A 89 17.64 -13.62 -5.85
CA GLU A 89 18.87 -13.37 -5.09
C GLU A 89 19.14 -11.87 -4.93
N TRP A 90 18.89 -11.08 -5.98
CA TRP A 90 19.02 -9.63 -5.91
C TRP A 90 18.14 -9.03 -4.80
N TYR A 91 16.86 -9.42 -4.71
CA TYR A 91 15.97 -8.97 -3.63
C TYR A 91 16.50 -9.34 -2.24
N LYS A 92 17.13 -10.51 -2.06
CA LYS A 92 17.70 -10.91 -0.77
C LYS A 92 18.94 -10.11 -0.38
N GLN A 93 19.72 -9.68 -1.38
CA GLN A 93 21.01 -9.02 -1.19
C GLN A 93 20.92 -7.49 -1.21
N LEU A 94 19.72 -6.92 -1.37
CA LEU A 94 19.50 -5.49 -1.25
C LEU A 94 19.88 -4.97 0.15
N ASP A 95 20.51 -3.81 0.16
CA ASP A 95 20.78 -3.05 1.38
C ASP A 95 19.56 -2.19 1.73
N TYR A 96 18.54 -2.84 2.29
CA TYR A 96 17.30 -2.18 2.72
C TYR A 96 17.52 -1.08 3.75
N ALA A 97 18.56 -1.21 4.60
CA ALA A 97 18.88 -0.20 5.59
C ALA A 97 19.40 1.08 4.94
N ARG A 98 20.34 0.96 3.99
CA ARG A 98 20.85 2.10 3.21
C ARG A 98 19.79 2.71 2.32
N LEU A 99 18.92 1.89 1.70
CA LEU A 99 17.78 2.38 0.93
C LEU A 99 16.85 3.26 1.79
N TYR A 100 16.54 2.82 3.01
CA TYR A 100 15.71 3.55 3.95
C TYR A 100 16.36 4.85 4.41
N SER A 101 17.61 4.80 4.88
CA SER A 101 18.31 6.01 5.35
C SER A 101 18.44 7.04 4.22
N THR A 102 18.77 6.59 3.00
CA THR A 102 18.83 7.49 1.84
C THR A 102 17.47 8.13 1.54
N GLY A 103 16.38 7.35 1.60
CA GLY A 103 15.04 7.87 1.39
C GLY A 103 14.62 8.90 2.44
N LEU A 104 14.99 8.66 3.70
CA LEU A 104 14.75 9.59 4.81
C LEU A 104 15.56 10.89 4.66
N ASP A 105 16.85 10.79 4.36
CA ASP A 105 17.76 11.93 4.25
C ASP A 105 17.35 12.88 3.13
N HIS A 106 16.80 12.33 2.04
CA HIS A 106 16.29 13.11 0.90
C HIS A 106 14.83 13.56 1.08
N GLY A 107 14.15 13.15 2.16
CA GLY A 107 12.76 13.50 2.42
C GLY A 107 11.74 12.85 1.47
N TYR A 108 12.09 11.70 0.87
CA TYR A 108 11.22 10.99 -0.07
C TYR A 108 10.18 10.08 0.61
N ILE A 109 10.49 9.62 1.83
CA ILE A 109 9.65 8.69 2.58
C ILE A 109 9.46 9.16 4.04
N PRO A 110 8.34 8.77 4.68
CA PRO A 110 8.10 9.07 6.08
C PRO A 110 8.99 8.25 7.03
N ARG A 111 9.18 8.77 8.25
CA ARG A 111 9.86 8.08 9.36
C ARG A 111 8.95 7.01 9.98
N SER A 112 8.82 5.87 9.30
CA SER A 112 8.19 4.67 9.84
C SER A 112 9.07 3.44 9.62
N GLN A 113 9.91 3.13 10.61
CA GLN A 113 10.90 2.05 10.48
C GLN A 113 10.27 0.67 10.58
N ASP A 114 9.24 0.50 11.41
CA ASP A 114 8.55 -0.78 11.57
C ASP A 114 7.87 -1.20 10.26
N ILE A 115 7.10 -0.29 9.65
CA ILE A 115 6.48 -0.55 8.33
C ILE A 115 7.53 -0.79 7.24
N TRP A 116 8.67 -0.09 7.30
CA TRP A 116 9.76 -0.34 6.36
C TRP A 116 10.37 -1.73 6.53
N ASN A 117 10.58 -2.19 7.77
CA ASN A 117 11.11 -3.52 8.05
C ASN A 117 10.17 -4.60 7.51
N ASP A 118 8.85 -4.44 7.68
CA ASP A 118 7.86 -5.37 7.11
C ASP A 118 7.93 -5.39 5.57
N VAL A 119 8.05 -4.23 4.94
CA VAL A 119 8.22 -4.11 3.48
C VAL A 119 9.51 -4.82 3.03
N ALA A 120 10.62 -4.61 3.74
CA ALA A 120 11.91 -5.22 3.44
C ALA A 120 11.87 -6.75 3.60
N GLU A 121 11.23 -7.26 4.66
CA GLU A 121 11.07 -8.70 4.89
C GLU A 121 10.22 -9.34 3.78
N LEU A 122 9.09 -8.74 3.42
CA LEU A 122 8.23 -9.23 2.34
C LEU A 122 8.96 -9.23 0.99
N ALA A 123 9.73 -8.16 0.71
CA ALA A 123 10.52 -8.05 -0.50
C ALA A 123 11.62 -9.13 -0.57
N ALA A 124 12.35 -9.35 0.53
CA ALA A 124 13.44 -10.33 0.57
C ALA A 124 12.95 -11.79 0.49
N THR A 125 11.77 -12.08 1.05
CA THR A 125 11.24 -13.45 1.14
C THR A 125 10.40 -13.86 -0.07
N GLY A 126 9.53 -12.97 -0.56
CA GLY A 126 8.57 -13.28 -1.62
C GLY A 126 8.41 -12.20 -2.68
N GLY A 127 9.27 -11.18 -2.64
CA GLY A 127 9.36 -10.15 -3.67
C GLY A 127 8.06 -9.38 -3.89
N PRO A 128 7.85 -8.85 -5.10
CA PRO A 128 6.71 -8.00 -5.44
C PRO A 128 5.35 -8.66 -5.22
N GLN A 129 5.27 -9.99 -5.41
CA GLN A 129 4.04 -10.74 -5.21
C GLN A 129 3.64 -10.75 -3.73
N ALA A 130 4.58 -11.05 -2.83
CA ALA A 130 4.31 -11.03 -1.39
C ALA A 130 3.93 -9.64 -0.89
N MET A 131 4.65 -8.61 -1.35
CA MET A 131 4.34 -7.22 -1.04
C MET A 131 2.91 -6.83 -1.49
N CYS A 132 2.54 -7.13 -2.74
CA CYS A 132 1.23 -6.82 -3.30
C CYS A 132 0.11 -7.55 -2.54
N ARG A 133 0.29 -8.84 -2.24
CA ARG A 133 -0.70 -9.64 -1.48
C ARG A 133 -0.88 -9.12 -0.06
N SER A 134 0.22 -8.81 0.63
CA SER A 134 0.18 -8.24 1.98
C SER A 134 -0.55 -6.89 1.99
N TYR A 135 -0.19 -6.00 1.08
CA TYR A 135 -0.81 -4.67 0.98
C TYR A 135 -2.30 -4.74 0.67
N ARG A 136 -2.69 -5.62 -0.26
CA ARG A 136 -4.11 -5.90 -0.54
C ARG A 136 -4.84 -6.38 0.72
N GLY A 137 -4.22 -7.26 1.50
CA GLY A 137 -4.76 -7.74 2.77
C GLY A 137 -5.06 -6.59 3.73
N GLN A 138 -4.11 -5.67 3.92
CA GLN A 138 -4.28 -4.49 4.76
C GLN A 138 -5.42 -3.57 4.26
N VAL A 139 -5.51 -3.36 2.93
CA VAL A 139 -6.56 -2.54 2.32
C VAL A 139 -7.95 -3.14 2.58
N LEU A 140 -8.08 -4.46 2.45
CA LEU A 140 -9.35 -5.15 2.70
C LEU A 140 -9.69 -5.21 4.18
N GLU A 141 -8.72 -5.38 5.07
CA GLU A 141 -8.94 -5.30 6.51
C GLU A 141 -9.48 -3.94 6.93
N ALA A 142 -8.94 -2.85 6.38
CA ALA A 142 -9.44 -1.50 6.63
C ALA A 142 -10.89 -1.33 6.13
N ALA A 143 -11.22 -1.88 4.96
CA ALA A 143 -12.59 -1.89 4.45
C ALA A 143 -13.54 -2.66 5.37
N ASP A 144 -13.12 -3.82 5.87
CA ASP A 144 -13.92 -4.66 6.77
C ASP A 144 -14.15 -3.97 8.12
N ARG A 145 -13.16 -3.24 8.65
CA ARG A 145 -13.33 -2.37 9.84
C ARG A 145 -14.37 -1.27 9.59
N MET A 146 -14.34 -0.64 8.41
CA MET A 146 -15.36 0.35 8.03
C MET A 146 -16.76 -0.27 7.92
N THR A 147 -16.88 -1.48 7.34
CA THR A 147 -18.15 -2.23 7.31
C THR A 147 -18.67 -2.47 8.73
N LYS A 148 -17.82 -2.98 9.63
CA LYS A 148 -18.19 -3.21 11.03
C LYS A 148 -18.64 -1.93 11.73
N TRP A 149 -17.92 -0.83 11.52
CA TRP A 149 -18.30 0.47 12.06
C TRP A 149 -19.66 0.94 11.55
N LEU A 150 -19.97 0.76 10.26
CA LEU A 150 -21.26 1.13 9.68
C LEU A 150 -22.43 0.36 10.31
N GLU A 151 -22.21 -0.90 10.69
CA GLU A 151 -23.21 -1.73 11.37
C GLU A 151 -23.47 -1.28 12.81
N THR A 152 -22.43 -0.81 13.50
CA THR A 152 -22.48 -0.41 14.92
C THR A 152 -22.51 1.10 15.11
N ALA A 153 -22.66 1.92 14.07
CA ALA A 153 -22.43 3.38 14.12
C ALA A 153 -23.26 4.14 15.17
N LYS A 154 -24.35 3.55 15.68
CA LYS A 154 -25.21 4.11 16.73
C LYS A 154 -24.73 3.81 18.15
N ASP A 155 -23.74 2.93 18.30
CA ASP A 155 -23.23 2.51 19.60
C ASP A 155 -22.25 3.56 20.17
N PRO A 156 -22.23 3.78 21.49
CA PRO A 156 -21.36 4.78 22.12
C PRO A 156 -19.85 4.57 21.88
N GLU A 157 -19.43 3.32 21.65
CA GLU A 157 -18.03 2.96 21.41
C GLU A 157 -17.57 3.25 19.98
N SER A 158 -18.50 3.51 19.05
CA SER A 158 -18.20 3.67 17.62
C SER A 158 -17.35 4.91 17.31
N ALA A 159 -17.36 5.93 18.18
CA ALA A 159 -16.46 7.08 18.03
C ALA A 159 -14.98 6.68 18.17
N ALA A 160 -14.65 5.78 19.10
CA ALA A 160 -13.28 5.31 19.29
C ALA A 160 -12.82 4.42 18.12
N GLU A 161 -13.72 3.59 17.58
CA GLU A 161 -13.44 2.76 16.42
C GLU A 161 -13.14 3.60 15.16
N LEU A 162 -13.80 4.75 14.98
CA LEU A 162 -13.53 5.65 13.86
C LEU A 162 -12.09 6.20 13.88
N LEU A 163 -11.54 6.47 15.07
CA LEU A 163 -10.14 6.88 15.26
C LEU A 163 -9.15 5.72 15.00
N GLN A 164 -9.55 4.48 15.33
CA GLN A 164 -8.76 3.30 14.97
C GLN A 164 -8.71 3.11 13.45
N ILE A 165 -9.85 3.26 12.76
CA ILE A 165 -9.91 3.23 11.29
C ILE A 165 -9.03 4.33 10.69
N GLN A 166 -9.03 5.54 11.24
CA GLN A 166 -8.13 6.61 10.82
C GLN A 166 -6.66 6.20 10.91
N SER A 167 -6.27 5.62 12.04
CA SER A 167 -4.89 5.16 12.28
C SER A 167 -4.49 4.10 11.25
N THR A 168 -5.36 3.12 11.00
CA THR A 168 -5.16 2.11 9.94
C THR A 168 -5.03 2.75 8.55
N MET A 169 -5.82 3.78 8.23
CA MET A 169 -5.70 4.50 6.94
C MET A 169 -4.37 5.23 6.80
N ILE A 170 -3.85 5.82 7.89
CA ILE A 170 -2.53 6.47 7.89
C ILE A 170 -1.42 5.44 7.67
N GLU A 171 -1.51 4.28 8.33
CA GLU A 171 -0.58 3.16 8.13
C GLU A 171 -0.60 2.67 6.68
N LEU A 172 -1.78 2.52 6.08
CA LEU A 172 -1.93 2.15 4.67
C LEU A 172 -1.25 3.14 3.73
N VAL A 173 -1.53 4.44 3.89
CA VAL A 173 -0.90 5.49 3.06
C VAL A 173 0.62 5.50 3.26
N THR A 174 1.09 5.33 4.49
CA THR A 174 2.51 5.25 4.83
C THR A 174 3.18 4.05 4.14
N CYS A 175 2.57 2.88 4.23
CA CYS A 175 3.02 1.66 3.57
C CYS A 175 3.04 1.85 2.04
N GLY A 176 1.98 2.42 1.45
CA GLY A 176 1.91 2.73 0.02
C GLY A 176 3.02 3.69 -0.45
N GLN A 177 3.36 4.71 0.35
CA GLN A 177 4.48 5.61 0.06
C GLN A 177 5.84 4.89 0.09
N LEU A 178 6.09 4.10 1.14
CA LEU A 178 7.32 3.30 1.28
C LEU A 178 7.48 2.30 0.13
N GLN A 179 6.41 1.59 -0.22
CA GLN A 179 6.41 0.68 -1.37
C GLN A 179 6.58 1.42 -2.70
N SER A 180 5.98 2.60 -2.89
CA SER A 180 6.19 3.40 -4.10
C SER A 180 7.64 3.87 -4.24
N TYR A 181 8.31 4.21 -3.13
CA TYR A 181 9.72 4.55 -3.13
C TYR A 181 10.59 3.34 -3.48
N PHE A 182 10.36 2.20 -2.82
CA PHE A 182 11.05 0.95 -3.12
C PHE A 182 10.88 0.54 -4.59
N ASN A 183 9.67 0.65 -5.13
CA ASN A 183 9.37 0.36 -6.53
C ASN A 183 10.03 1.32 -7.54
N GLY A 184 10.59 2.44 -7.07
CA GLY A 184 11.41 3.35 -7.87
C GLY A 184 12.86 2.85 -8.02
N VAL A 185 13.27 1.85 -7.26
CA VAL A 185 14.57 1.20 -7.42
C VAL A 185 14.54 0.30 -8.66
N GLU A 186 15.44 0.55 -9.60
CA GLU A 186 15.58 -0.29 -10.78
C GLU A 186 16.02 -1.71 -10.38
N PRO A 187 15.26 -2.76 -10.75
CA PRO A 187 15.62 -4.12 -10.42
C PRO A 187 16.94 -4.51 -11.11
N GLY A 188 17.85 -5.14 -10.37
CA GLY A 188 19.19 -5.48 -10.86
C GLY A 188 20.22 -4.35 -10.76
N ASP A 189 19.84 -3.18 -10.24
CA ASP A 189 20.79 -2.09 -9.97
C ASP A 189 21.76 -2.52 -8.86
N ASN A 190 23.03 -2.65 -9.23
CA ASN A 190 24.06 -3.11 -8.32
C ASN A 190 24.40 -2.09 -7.23
N LYS A 191 24.08 -0.80 -7.41
CA LYS A 191 24.45 0.25 -6.46
C LYS A 191 23.77 0.11 -5.10
N TRP A 192 22.69 -0.68 -5.02
CA TRP A 192 21.91 -0.89 -3.81
C TRP A 192 22.22 -2.20 -3.09
N LEU A 193 23.14 -3.01 -3.60
CA LEU A 193 23.48 -4.30 -3.02
C LEU A 193 24.38 -4.13 -1.80
N GLN A 194 24.27 -5.00 -0.80
CA GLN A 194 25.05 -4.95 0.44
C GLN A 194 26.57 -4.95 0.23
N TYR A 195 27.04 -5.50 -0.88
CA TYR A 195 28.46 -5.60 -1.26
C TYR A 195 28.92 -4.52 -2.24
N SER A 196 28.02 -3.61 -2.65
CA SER A 196 28.41 -2.46 -3.45
C SER A 196 29.08 -1.42 -2.56
N ALA A 197 30.32 -1.03 -2.89
CA ALA A 197 31.05 0.01 -2.18
C ALA A 197 30.20 1.29 -2.12
N ALA A 198 30.10 1.88 -0.93
CA ALA A 198 29.38 3.13 -0.67
C ALA A 198 30.00 4.32 -1.42
#